data_AF-A0A7C4N2J9-F1
#
_entry.id   AF-A0A7C4N2J9-F1
#
_cell.length_a   1.000
_cell.length_b   1.000
_cell.length_c   1.000
_cell.angle_alpha   90.00
_cell.angle_beta   90.00
_cell.angle_gamma   90.00
#
_symmetry.space_group_name_H-M   'P 1'
#
loop_
_entity.id
_entity.type
_entity.pdbx_description
1 polymer ?
#
loop_
_entity_poly.entity_id
_entity_poly.type
_entity_poly.pdbx_seq_one_letter_code
_entity_poly.pdbx_strand_id
1 'polypeptide(L)'
;MKEPRNVVITIDGKALTMELDLKDEELIELLVNALALFVKKGSPIKVFQAYGRSLSSSSTTIMTKIMSKVEQVVEWRDELKKVISSQKGKL
;
A
#
# COMPACT_ATOMS: atom_id res chain seq x y z
N MET A 1 -3.10 -27.38 -0.25
CA MET A 1 -2.60 -26.21 0.50
C MET A 1 -2.31 -25.12 -0.52
N LYS A 2 -2.62 -23.85 -0.25
CA LYS A 2 -2.23 -22.74 -1.15
C LYS A 2 -0.70 -22.58 -1.09
N GLU A 3 -0.08 -22.22 -2.21
CA GLU A 3 1.36 -21.92 -2.22
C GLU A 3 1.68 -20.73 -1.29
N PRO A 4 2.84 -20.73 -0.62
CA PRO A 4 3.27 -19.60 0.19
C PRO A 4 3.46 -18.34 -0.67
N ARG A 5 3.00 -17.19 -0.17
CA ARG A 5 3.21 -15.89 -0.80
C ARG A 5 4.56 -15.31 -0.38
N ASN A 6 5.25 -14.68 -1.32
CA ASN A 6 6.50 -14.00 -1.02
C ASN A 6 6.21 -12.62 -0.42
N VAL A 7 6.71 -12.39 0.79
CA VAL A 7 6.65 -11.09 1.47
C VAL A 7 8.07 -10.73 1.87
N VAL A 8 8.55 -9.58 1.40
CA VAL A 8 9.84 -9.05 1.83
C VAL A 8 9.59 -8.00 2.89
N ILE A 9 10.29 -8.12 4.02
CA ILE A 9 10.24 -7.13 5.10
C ILE A 9 11.65 -6.63 5.35
N THR A 10 11.82 -5.32 5.24
CA THR A 10 13.08 -4.63 5.49
C THR A 10 12.91 -3.69 6.67
N ILE A 11 13.81 -3.77 7.64
CA ILE A 11 13.87 -2.85 8.78
C ILE A 11 15.15 -2.03 8.63
N ASP A 12 15.00 -0.72 8.44
CA ASP A 12 16.13 0.22 8.31
C ASP A 12 15.96 1.37 9.31
N GLY A 13 16.79 1.36 10.35
CA GLY A 13 16.71 2.32 11.46
C GLY A 13 15.35 2.33 12.14
N LYS A 14 14.54 3.35 11.86
CA LYS A 14 13.18 3.54 12.41
C LYS A 14 12.07 3.25 11.39
N ALA A 15 12.41 2.77 10.20
CA ALA A 15 11.47 2.49 9.12
C ALA A 15 11.26 0.99 8.93
N LEU A 16 10.02 0.60 8.67
CA LEU A 16 9.63 -0.73 8.21
C LEU A 16 9.07 -0.60 6.80
N THR A 17 9.66 -1.34 5.86
CA THR A 17 9.20 -1.43 4.47
C THR A 17 8.73 -2.86 4.21
N MET A 18 7.55 -3.00 3.60
CA MET A 18 7.03 -4.29 3.12
C MET A 18 6.89 -4.24 1.61
N GLU A 19 7.40 -5.27 0.93
CA GLU A 19 7.19 -5.50 -0.50
C GLU A 19 6.30 -6.72 -0.67
N LEU A 20 5.25 -6.55 -1.48
CA LEU A 20 4.19 -7.52 -1.69
C LEU A 20 3.97 -7.68 -3.20
N ASP A 21 3.68 -8.91 -3.65
CA ASP A 21 3.23 -9.10 -5.02
C ASP A 21 1.85 -8.45 -5.21
N LEU A 22 1.68 -7.65 -6.26
CA LEU A 22 0.41 -7.00 -6.59
C LEU A 22 -0.70 -8.02 -6.91
N LYS A 23 -0.35 -9.27 -7.23
CA LYS A 23 -1.30 -10.38 -7.41
C LYS A 23 -1.97 -10.80 -6.10
N ASP A 24 -1.34 -10.54 -4.97
CA ASP A 24 -1.79 -10.98 -3.64
C ASP A 24 -2.79 -10.00 -3.01
N GLU A 25 -3.88 -9.71 -3.72
CA GLU A 25 -4.88 -8.71 -3.34
C GLU A 25 -5.46 -8.92 -1.92
N GLU A 26 -5.69 -10.17 -1.52
CA GLU A 26 -6.17 -10.53 -0.18
C GLU A 26 -5.19 -10.10 0.93
N LEU A 27 -3.87 -10.20 0.67
CA LEU A 27 -2.85 -9.81 1.64
C LEU A 27 -2.72 -8.28 1.71
N ILE A 28 -2.77 -7.61 0.56
CA ILE A 28 -2.80 -6.14 0.48
C ILE A 28 -4.02 -5.60 1.22
N GLU A 29 -5.20 -6.19 1.00
CA GLU A 29 -6.44 -5.79 1.67
C GLU A 29 -6.36 -5.99 3.19
N LEU A 30 -5.80 -7.11 3.64
CA LEU A 30 -5.61 -7.39 5.07
C LEU A 30 -4.72 -6.32 5.74
N LEU A 31 -3.64 -5.90 5.08
CA LEU A 31 -2.73 -4.87 5.60
C LEU A 31 -3.39 -3.50 5.64
N VAL A 32 -4.13 -3.11 4.59
CA VAL A 32 -4.86 -1.84 4.59
C VAL A 32 -5.93 -1.81 5.68
N ASN A 33 -6.64 -2.92 5.89
CA ASN A 33 -7.61 -3.05 6.99
C ASN A 33 -6.94 -2.94 8.37
N ALA A 34 -5.72 -3.47 8.54
CA ALA A 34 -4.96 -3.31 9.77
C ALA A 34 -4.57 -1.84 10.03
N LEU A 35 -4.21 -1.08 8.98
CA LEU A 35 -3.98 0.37 9.08
C LEU A 35 -5.25 1.13 9.47
N ALA A 36 -6.41 0.72 8.95
CA ALA A 36 -7.69 1.31 9.34
C ALA A 36 -7.98 1.13 10.85
N LEU A 37 -7.63 -0.02 11.44
CA LEU A 37 -7.72 -0.24 12.88
C LEU A 37 -6.79 0.68 13.68
N PHE A 38 -5.60 0.97 13.16
CA PHE A 38 -4.67 1.91 13.78
C PHE A 38 -5.23 3.34 13.78
N VAL A 39 -5.78 3.78 12.66
CA VAL A 39 -6.47 5.08 12.55
C VAL A 39 -7.69 5.15 13.46
N LYS A 40 -8.48 4.07 13.55
CA LYS A 40 -9.63 3.97 14.47
C LYS A 40 -9.25 4.19 15.94
N LYS A 41 -8.01 3.84 16.33
CA LYS A 41 -7.49 4.08 17.70
C LYS A 41 -7.04 5.53 17.94
N GLY A 42 -7.29 6.44 17.00
CA GLY A 42 -6.99 7.86 17.12
C GLY A 42 -5.58 8.25 16.65
N SER A 43 -4.86 7.34 16.00
CA SER A 43 -3.50 7.60 15.49
C SER A 43 -3.53 7.84 13.97
N PRO A 44 -3.36 9.08 13.49
CA PRO A 44 -3.37 9.35 12.05
C PRO A 44 -2.16 8.71 11.36
N ILE A 45 -2.35 8.32 10.10
CA ILE A 45 -1.27 7.77 9.26
C ILE A 45 -0.96 8.74 8.13
N LYS A 46 0.34 8.83 7.78
CA LYS A 46 0.82 9.53 6.60
C LYS A 46 1.34 8.49 5.61
N VAL A 47 0.70 8.42 4.45
CA VAL A 47 1.06 7.51 3.37
C VAL A 47 1.80 8.27 2.29
N PHE A 48 2.96 7.76 1.90
CA PHE A 48 3.71 8.19 0.73
C PHE A 48 3.51 7.16 -0.37
N GLN A 49 2.89 7.56 -1.47
CA GLN A 49 2.58 6.69 -2.59
C GLN A 49 3.33 7.17 -3.83
N ALA A 50 4.27 6.37 -4.30
CA ALA A 50 5.06 6.66 -5.49
C ALA A 50 4.57 5.81 -6.67
N TYR A 51 4.40 6.44 -7.84
CA TYR A 51 4.10 5.78 -9.10
C TYR A 51 5.23 6.06 -10.10
N GLY A 52 5.94 5.03 -10.56
CA GLY A 52 7.01 5.16 -11.55
C GLY A 52 7.85 3.89 -11.66
N ARG A 53 8.27 3.53 -12.88
CA ARG A 53 9.31 2.50 -13.10
C ARG A 53 10.66 3.15 -12.84
N SER A 54 11.38 2.66 -11.82
CA SER A 54 12.75 3.07 -11.45
C SER A 54 12.91 4.49 -10.89
N LEU A 55 13.66 4.57 -9.78
CA LEU A 55 14.20 5.81 -9.17
C LEU A 55 15.07 6.64 -10.14
N SER A 56 15.38 6.12 -11.33
CA SER A 56 16.25 6.76 -12.34
C SER A 56 15.53 7.49 -13.47
N SER A 57 14.18 7.46 -13.52
CA SER A 57 13.44 8.24 -14.51
C SER A 57 12.75 9.43 -13.84
N SER A 58 12.90 10.60 -14.44
CA SER A 58 12.44 11.92 -13.97
C SER A 58 10.90 12.09 -13.91
N SER A 59 10.14 11.00 -13.75
CA SER A 59 8.68 10.97 -13.75
C SER A 59 8.10 10.09 -12.62
N THR A 60 8.78 10.02 -11.47
CA THR A 60 8.18 9.44 -10.27
C THR A 60 7.16 10.41 -9.68
N THR A 61 5.88 10.10 -9.82
CA THR A 61 4.81 10.87 -9.16
C THR A 61 4.70 10.41 -7.72
N ILE A 62 5.08 11.25 -6.77
CA ILE A 62 4.90 11.01 -5.33
C ILE A 62 3.66 11.74 -4.86
N MET A 63 2.68 10.99 -4.36
CA MET A 63 1.50 11.50 -3.69
C MET A 63 1.64 11.28 -2.19
N THR A 64 1.33 12.31 -1.41
CA THR A 64 1.27 12.21 0.05
C THR A 64 -0.18 12.32 0.49
N LYS A 65 -0.65 11.37 1.31
CA LYS A 65 -2.00 11.38 1.90
C LYS A 65 -1.88 11.31 3.42
N ILE A 66 -2.60 12.18 4.13
CA ILE A 66 -2.75 12.11 5.59
C ILE A 66 -4.16 11.63 5.87
N MET A 67 -4.28 10.54 6.63
CA MET A 67 -5.56 9.90 6.94
C MET A 67 -5.71 9.82 8.46
N SER A 68 -6.69 10.55 8.98
CA SER A 68 -7.03 10.61 10.42
C SER A 68 -8.38 9.98 10.73
N LYS A 69 -9.15 9.60 9.70
CA LYS A 69 -10.43 8.92 9.84
C LYS A 69 -10.44 7.60 9.07
N VAL A 70 -11.23 6.64 9.54
CA VAL A 70 -11.32 5.29 8.94
C VAL A 70 -11.83 5.36 7.51
N GLU A 71 -12.78 6.25 7.23
CA GLU A 71 -13.38 6.44 5.91
C GLU A 71 -12.32 6.80 4.87
N GLN A 72 -11.33 7.63 5.24
CA GLN A 72 -10.24 8.02 4.34
C GLN A 72 -9.33 6.84 3.99
N VAL A 73 -9.12 5.91 4.94
CA VAL A 73 -8.35 4.68 4.70
C VAL A 73 -9.12 3.73 3.78
N VAL A 74 -10.44 3.65 3.93
CA VAL A 74 -11.32 2.86 3.07
C VAL A 74 -11.35 3.42 1.65
N GLU A 75 -11.49 4.74 1.49
CA GLU A 75 -11.42 5.40 0.19
C GLU A 75 -10.07 5.11 -0.51
N TRP A 76 -8.97 5.22 0.23
CA TRP A 76 -7.64 4.91 -0.29
C TRP A 76 -7.47 3.43 -0.66
N ARG A 77 -8.04 2.50 0.12
CA ARG A 77 -8.07 1.07 -0.22
C ARG A 77 -8.74 0.83 -1.57
N ASP A 78 -9.87 1.49 -1.80
CA ASP A 78 -10.65 1.32 -3.02
C ASP A 78 -9.93 1.95 -4.24
N GLU A 79 -9.23 3.07 -4.04
CA GLU A 79 -8.30 3.63 -5.04
C GLU A 79 -7.16 2.65 -5.37
N LEU A 80 -6.53 2.05 -4.35
CA LEU A 80 -5.47 1.05 -4.54
C LEU A 80 -5.96 -0.15 -5.36
N LYS A 81 -7.15 -0.66 -5.07
CA LYS A 81 -7.76 -1.77 -5.84
C LYS A 81 -7.91 -1.41 -7.33
N LYS A 82 -8.34 -0.18 -7.64
CA LYS A 82 -8.43 0.31 -9.03
C LYS A 82 -7.05 0.38 -9.70
N VAL A 83 -6.04 0.87 -8.98
CA VAL A 83 -4.65 0.91 -9.49
C VAL A 83 -4.16 -0.50 -9.80
N ILE A 84 -4.27 -1.44 -8.85
CA ILE A 84 -3.83 -2.83 -9.02
C ILE A 84 -4.54 -3.46 -10.23
N SER A 85 -5.86 -3.28 -10.32
CA SER A 85 -6.65 -3.79 -11.44
C SER A 85 -6.21 -3.22 -12.80
N SER A 86 -5.85 -1.94 -12.86
CA SER A 86 -5.35 -1.31 -14.10
C SER A 86 -3.97 -1.82 -14.54
N GLN A 87 -3.15 -2.29 -13.60
CA GLN A 87 -1.83 -2.85 -13.88
C GLN A 87 -1.92 -4.31 -14.34
N LYS A 88 -2.95 -5.06 -13.91
CA LYS A 88 -3.21 -6.43 -14.38
C LYS A 88 -3.42 -6.53 -15.89
N GLY A 89 -3.99 -5.50 -16.53
CA GLY A 89 -4.12 -5.46 -18.00
C GLY A 89 -2.80 -5.22 -18.74
N LYS A 90 -1.70 -4.94 -18.02
CA LYS A 90 -0.36 -4.63 -18.56
C LYS A 90 0.73 -5.63 -18.12
N LEU A 91 0.39 -6.58 -17.24
CA LEU A 91 1.24 -7.68 -16.76
C LEU A 91 0.96 -8.94 -17.57
#